data_AF-A0A9D1RUV9-F1
#
_entry.id   AF-A0A9D1RUV9-F1
#
_cell.length_a   1.000
_cell.length_b   1.000
_cell.length_c   1.000
_cell.angle_alpha   90.00
_cell.angle_beta   90.00
_cell.angle_gamma   90.00
#
_symmetry.space_group_name_H-M   'P 1'
#
loop_
_entity.id
_entity.type
_entity.pdbx_description
1 polymer ?
#
loop_
_entity_poly.entity_id
_entity_poly.type
_entity_poly.pdbx_seq_one_letter_code
_entity_poly.pdbx_strand_id
1 'polypeptide(L)'
;MNIKNQGPAFYCNVLAAILGIAGVILTIVSSTMTVDNALPNITVLAVAGIIGVILVAVAAYLPNRRGNSDLISAAAVLGAIALYMYTLGGAAIQRVMLIAGLFSYNANNTAGWNIFYVSVAAWVCLLVGIVFLIIGSFTKSVKETA
;
A
#
# COMPACT_ATOMS: atom_id res chain seq x y z
N MET A 1 -22.35 -10.42 0.97
CA MET A 1 -21.85 -9.60 2.10
C MET A 1 -22.83 -8.46 2.30
N ASN A 2 -23.45 -8.34 3.48
CA ASN A 2 -24.41 -7.26 3.74
C ASN A 2 -23.66 -6.06 4.38
N ILE A 3 -23.61 -4.92 3.69
CA ILE A 3 -22.87 -3.72 4.11
C ILE A 3 -23.39 -3.21 5.46
N LYS A 4 -24.68 -3.38 5.75
CA LYS A 4 -25.32 -2.92 7.00
C LYS A 4 -24.70 -3.55 8.26
N ASN A 5 -24.15 -4.76 8.13
CA ASN A 5 -23.60 -5.54 9.24
C ASN A 5 -22.09 -5.37 9.40
N GLN A 6 -21.45 -4.54 8.56
CA GLN A 6 -20.01 -4.32 8.60
C GLN A 6 -19.63 -3.33 9.70
N GLY A 7 -18.57 -3.66 10.43
CA GLY A 7 -17.94 -2.83 11.43
C GLY A 7 -16.82 -1.95 10.86
N PRO A 8 -16.26 -1.04 11.67
CA PRO A 8 -15.20 -0.12 11.28
C PRO A 8 -13.98 -0.80 10.62
N ALA A 9 -13.56 -1.99 11.07
CA ALA A 9 -12.38 -2.66 10.51
C ALA A 9 -12.56 -3.02 9.02
N PHE A 10 -13.78 -3.34 8.60
CA PHE A 10 -14.05 -3.61 7.19
C PHE A 10 -13.81 -2.37 6.33
N TYR A 11 -14.31 -1.20 6.76
CA TYR A 11 -14.10 0.06 6.03
C TYR A 11 -12.63 0.46 5.99
N CYS A 12 -11.89 0.27 7.10
CA CYS A 12 -10.45 0.46 7.12
C CYS A 12 -9.71 -0.45 6.13
N ASN A 13 -10.09 -1.73 6.05
CA ASN A 13 -9.50 -2.66 5.08
C ASN A 13 -9.82 -2.27 3.64
N VAL A 14 -11.06 -1.82 3.36
CA VAL A 14 -11.43 -1.34 2.01
C VAL A 14 -10.62 -0.10 1.62
N LEU A 15 -10.49 0.88 2.52
CA LEU A 15 -9.67 2.07 2.28
C LEU A 15 -8.20 1.70 2.08
N ALA A 16 -7.66 0.79 2.90
CA ALA A 16 -6.30 0.29 2.75
C ALA A 16 -6.07 -0.46 1.43
N ALA A 17 -7.08 -1.18 0.91
CA ALA A 17 -7.00 -1.83 -0.39
C ALA A 17 -6.96 -0.80 -1.53
N ILE A 18 -7.83 0.22 -1.50
CA ILE A 18 -7.86 1.30 -2.50
C ILE A 18 -6.53 2.05 -2.52
N LEU A 19 -6.03 2.41 -1.35
CA LEU A 19 -4.74 3.09 -1.21
C LEU A 19 -3.56 2.21 -1.61
N GLY A 20 -3.62 0.91 -1.32
CA GLY A 20 -2.64 -0.07 -1.81
C GLY A 20 -2.59 -0.13 -3.33
N ILE A 21 -3.74 -0.24 -3.99
CA ILE A 21 -3.85 -0.24 -5.46
C ILE A 21 -3.27 1.06 -6.03
N ALA A 22 -3.68 2.22 -5.50
CA ALA A 22 -3.15 3.50 -5.92
C ALA A 22 -1.63 3.60 -5.74
N GLY A 23 -1.11 3.17 -4.58
CA GLY A 23 0.31 3.14 -4.28
C GLY A 23 1.11 2.27 -5.24
N VAL A 24 0.60 1.07 -5.58
CA VAL A 24 1.26 0.17 -6.55
C VAL A 24 1.26 0.78 -7.95
N ILE A 25 0.12 1.32 -8.40
CA ILE A 25 0.03 1.97 -9.72
C ILE A 25 1.01 3.14 -9.81
N LEU A 26 1.04 4.02 -8.80
CA LEU A 26 1.95 5.16 -8.77
C LEU A 26 3.42 4.73 -8.72
N THR A 27 3.73 3.62 -8.04
CA THR A 27 5.09 3.05 -8.04
C THR A 27 5.50 2.63 -9.46
N ILE A 28 4.61 1.93 -10.18
CA ILE A 28 4.83 1.53 -11.58
C ILE A 28 4.98 2.76 -12.47
N VAL A 29 4.06 3.72 -12.38
CA VAL A 29 4.09 4.95 -13.18
C VAL A 29 5.39 5.72 -12.95
N SER A 30 5.85 5.85 -11.71
CA SER A 30 7.12 6.52 -11.40
C SER A 30 8.30 5.84 -12.10
N SER A 31 8.25 4.51 -12.28
CA SER A 31 9.30 3.73 -12.94
C SER A 31 9.29 3.86 -14.46
N THR A 32 8.14 4.20 -15.06
CA THR A 32 7.99 4.24 -16.53
C THR A 32 8.16 5.65 -17.11
N MET A 33 8.33 6.67 -16.27
CA MET A 33 8.42 8.06 -16.72
C MET A 33 9.70 8.40 -17.51
N THR A 34 10.85 7.84 -17.12
CA THR A 34 12.11 7.98 -17.87
C THR A 34 12.95 6.72 -17.76
N VAL A 35 13.63 6.36 -18.83
CA VAL A 35 14.46 5.14 -18.91
C VAL A 35 15.60 5.18 -17.88
N ASP A 36 16.19 6.35 -17.68
CA ASP A 36 17.33 6.56 -16.76
C ASP A 36 16.96 6.43 -15.27
N ASN A 37 15.66 6.49 -14.96
CA ASN A 37 15.16 6.45 -13.59
C ASN A 37 14.16 5.29 -13.40
N ALA A 38 14.27 4.24 -14.20
CA ALA A 38 13.49 3.03 -13.99
C ALA A 38 13.91 2.36 -12.68
N LEU A 39 12.94 1.87 -11.90
CA LEU A 39 13.23 1.05 -10.72
C LEU A 39 13.74 -0.33 -11.19
N PRO A 40 14.97 -0.73 -10.85
CA PRO A 40 15.56 -1.99 -11.33
C PRO A 40 14.74 -3.23 -10.96
N ASN A 41 14.07 -3.21 -9.80
CA ASN A 41 13.27 -4.33 -9.28
C ASN A 41 11.75 -4.07 -9.37
N ILE A 42 11.30 -3.28 -10.35
CA ILE A 42 9.89 -2.87 -10.42
C ILE A 42 8.92 -4.06 -10.45
N THR A 43 9.26 -5.15 -11.14
CA THR A 43 8.42 -6.35 -11.22
C THR A 43 8.21 -6.97 -9.84
N VAL A 44 9.26 -7.10 -9.04
CA VAL A 44 9.18 -7.68 -7.69
C VAL A 44 8.38 -6.77 -6.76
N LEU A 45 8.61 -5.45 -6.84
CA LEU A 45 7.87 -4.48 -6.04
C LEU A 45 6.38 -4.46 -6.43
N ALA A 46 6.06 -4.47 -7.72
CA ALA A 46 4.67 -4.51 -8.19
C ALA A 46 3.96 -5.79 -7.74
N VAL A 47 4.60 -6.96 -7.90
CA VAL A 47 4.03 -8.24 -7.46
C VAL A 47 3.82 -8.27 -5.95
N ALA A 48 4.80 -7.82 -5.16
CA ALA A 48 4.68 -7.74 -3.71
C ALA A 48 3.48 -6.86 -3.29
N GLY A 49 3.32 -5.69 -3.92
CA GLY A 49 2.21 -4.80 -3.65
C GLY A 49 0.85 -5.38 -4.04
N ILE A 50 0.77 -6.06 -5.19
CA ILE A 50 -0.46 -6.77 -5.63
C ILE A 50 -0.83 -7.88 -4.65
N ILE A 51 0.14 -8.69 -4.21
CA ILE A 51 -0.10 -9.72 -3.19
C ILE A 51 -0.59 -9.07 -1.89
N GLY A 52 -0.01 -7.91 -1.50
CA GLY A 52 -0.49 -7.13 -0.36
C GLY A 52 -1.97 -6.76 -0.48
N VAL A 53 -2.40 -6.22 -1.63
CA VAL A 53 -3.81 -5.88 -1.89
C VAL A 53 -4.71 -7.11 -1.78
N ILE A 54 -4.28 -8.26 -2.33
CA ILE A 54 -5.03 -9.51 -2.26
C ILE A 54 -5.20 -9.94 -0.79
N LEU A 55 -4.14 -9.85 0.02
CA LEU A 55 -4.21 -10.17 1.45
C LEU A 55 -5.17 -9.25 2.20
N VAL A 56 -5.22 -7.96 1.86
CA VAL A 56 -6.22 -7.03 2.44
C VAL A 56 -7.65 -7.45 2.07
N ALA A 57 -7.89 -7.83 0.81
CA ALA A 57 -9.20 -8.32 0.39
C ALA A 57 -9.61 -9.61 1.13
N VAL A 58 -8.66 -10.53 1.33
CA VAL A 58 -8.84 -11.75 2.13
C VAL A 58 -9.17 -11.40 3.58
N ALA A 59 -8.46 -10.45 4.19
CA ALA A 59 -8.69 -9.97 5.55
C ALA A 59 -10.05 -9.26 5.70
N ALA A 60 -10.56 -8.61 4.66
CA ALA A 60 -11.91 -8.04 4.65
C ALA A 60 -13.02 -9.10 4.51
N TYR A 61 -12.72 -10.22 3.86
CA TYR A 61 -13.69 -11.26 3.56
C TYR A 61 -13.85 -12.29 4.70
N LEU A 62 -12.75 -12.82 5.23
CA LEU A 62 -12.77 -13.95 6.19
C LEU A 62 -13.56 -13.70 7.48
N PRO A 63 -13.53 -12.50 8.10
CA PRO A 63 -14.27 -12.26 9.33
C PRO A 63 -15.79 -12.48 9.20
N ASN A 64 -16.34 -12.34 7.99
CA ASN A 64 -17.76 -12.63 7.73
C ASN A 64 -18.13 -14.11 7.80
N ARG A 65 -17.14 -15.02 7.75
CA ARG A 65 -17.36 -16.48 7.80
C ARG A 65 -16.83 -17.12 9.07
N ARG A 66 -15.72 -16.63 9.61
CA ARG A 66 -15.01 -17.23 10.75
C ARG A 66 -15.13 -16.43 12.05
N GLY A 67 -15.86 -15.32 12.03
CA GLY A 67 -15.97 -14.43 13.17
C GLY A 67 -14.79 -13.47 13.27
N ASN A 68 -14.88 -12.57 14.25
CA ASN A 68 -14.04 -11.38 14.29
C ASN A 68 -12.60 -11.60 14.75
N SER A 69 -12.29 -12.77 15.30
CA SER A 69 -11.00 -13.13 15.91
C SER A 69 -10.35 -14.34 15.22
N ASP A 70 -10.33 -14.34 13.89
CA ASP A 70 -9.70 -15.41 13.11
C ASP A 70 -8.21 -15.12 12.87
N LEU A 71 -7.35 -16.07 13.25
CA LEU A 71 -5.89 -16.01 13.08
C LEU A 71 -5.49 -15.77 11.62
N ILE A 72 -6.23 -16.33 10.66
CA ILE A 72 -5.90 -16.19 9.24
C ILE A 72 -6.10 -14.75 8.77
N SER A 73 -7.15 -14.08 9.24
CA SER A 73 -7.37 -12.66 8.93
C SER A 73 -6.29 -11.77 9.55
N ALA A 74 -5.84 -12.08 10.77
CA ALA A 74 -4.74 -11.37 11.42
C ALA A 74 -3.40 -11.57 10.68
N ALA A 75 -3.09 -12.80 10.28
CA ALA A 75 -1.90 -13.11 9.48
C ALA A 75 -1.93 -12.41 8.11
N ALA A 76 -3.11 -12.32 7.48
CA ALA A 76 -3.28 -11.59 6.23
C ALA A 76 -3.04 -10.08 6.39
N VAL A 77 -3.53 -9.47 7.48
CA VAL A 77 -3.26 -8.05 7.78
C VAL A 77 -1.77 -7.81 8.01
N LEU A 78 -1.10 -8.65 8.83
CA LEU A 78 0.34 -8.53 9.07
C LEU A 78 1.16 -8.71 7.79
N GLY A 79 0.80 -9.72 6.97
CA GLY A 79 1.42 -9.94 5.66
C GLY A 79 1.23 -8.76 4.71
N ALA A 80 0.04 -8.18 4.67
CA ALA A 80 -0.24 -6.98 3.87
C ALA A 80 0.60 -5.78 4.31
N ILE A 81 0.71 -5.53 5.62
CA ILE A 81 1.57 -4.47 6.17
C ILE A 81 3.02 -4.68 5.77
N ALA A 82 3.54 -5.90 5.93
CA ALA A 82 4.92 -6.23 5.58
C ALA A 82 5.20 -6.01 4.09
N LEU A 83 4.27 -6.43 3.21
CA LEU A 83 4.41 -6.25 1.77
C LEU A 83 4.30 -4.78 1.36
N TYR A 84 3.38 -4.00 1.94
CA TYR A 84 3.31 -2.56 1.68
C TYR A 84 4.58 -1.84 2.14
N MET A 85 5.12 -2.19 3.31
CA MET A 85 6.41 -1.64 3.78
C MET A 85 7.57 -2.05 2.87
N TYR A 86 7.60 -3.30 2.40
CA TYR A 86 8.61 -3.75 1.45
C TYR A 86 8.54 -2.97 0.14
N THR A 87 7.34 -2.76 -0.42
CA THR A 87 7.16 -1.97 -1.65
C THR A 87 7.56 -0.51 -1.48
N LEU A 88 7.14 0.12 -0.38
CA LEU A 88 7.50 1.51 -0.07
C LEU A 88 9.00 1.65 0.14
N GLY A 89 9.58 0.86 1.05
CA GLY A 89 10.99 0.95 1.40
C GLY A 89 11.91 0.59 0.24
N GLY A 90 11.57 -0.47 -0.50
CA GLY A 90 12.31 -0.90 -1.69
C GLY A 90 12.31 0.17 -2.79
N ALA A 91 11.16 0.82 -3.03
CA ALA A 91 11.10 1.93 -3.97
C ALA A 91 11.85 3.17 -3.47
N ALA A 92 11.73 3.51 -2.18
CA ALA A 92 12.38 4.69 -1.60
C ALA A 92 13.91 4.62 -1.65
N ILE A 93 14.50 3.47 -1.32
CA ILE A 93 15.96 3.28 -1.36
C ILE A 93 16.52 3.46 -2.78
N GLN A 94 15.78 3.03 -3.80
CA GLN A 94 16.19 3.17 -5.20
C GLN A 94 16.08 4.62 -5.71
N ARG A 95 15.39 5.50 -4.97
CA ARG A 95 15.20 6.91 -5.31
C ARG A 95 16.18 7.86 -4.64
N VAL A 96 17.03 7.39 -3.73
CA VAL A 96 17.97 8.25 -2.97
C VAL A 96 18.87 9.07 -3.88
N MET A 97 19.42 8.46 -4.94
CA MET A 97 20.33 9.16 -5.87
C MET A 97 19.59 10.21 -6.72
N LEU A 98 18.38 9.91 -7.20
CA LEU A 98 17.56 10.88 -7.94
C LEU A 98 17.22 12.08 -7.05
N ILE A 99 16.84 11.83 -5.80
CA ILE A 99 16.54 12.86 -4.82
C ILE A 99 17.79 13.70 -4.54
N ALA A 100 18.92 13.08 -4.24
CA ALA A 100 20.17 13.78 -4.01
C ALA A 100 20.53 14.69 -5.20
N GLY A 101 20.41 14.21 -6.43
CA GLY A 101 20.72 15.00 -7.64
C GLY A 101 19.78 16.21 -7.84
N LEU A 102 18.48 16.05 -7.55
CA LEU A 102 17.50 17.14 -7.64
C LEU A 102 17.78 18.25 -6.63
N PHE A 103 18.11 17.88 -5.38
CA PHE A 103 18.31 18.85 -4.31
C PHE A 103 19.71 19.48 -4.29
N SER A 104 20.73 18.83 -4.87
CA SER A 104 22.13 19.30 -4.79
C SER A 104 22.74 19.82 -6.09
N TYR A 105 22.29 19.33 -7.26
CA TYR A 105 23.01 19.57 -8.53
C TYR A 105 22.12 20.18 -9.62
N ASN A 106 20.94 19.62 -9.89
CA ASN A 106 20.08 20.04 -11.00
C ASN A 106 18.63 20.28 -10.56
N ALA A 107 18.43 21.34 -9.79
CA ALA A 107 17.13 21.74 -9.29
C ALA A 107 16.12 22.14 -10.38
N ASN A 108 16.57 22.45 -11.60
CA ASN A 108 15.69 22.81 -12.72
C ASN A 108 15.24 21.59 -13.54
N ASN A 109 15.57 20.37 -13.13
CA ASN A 109 15.15 19.15 -13.81
C ASN A 109 13.66 18.84 -13.59
N THR A 110 12.78 19.38 -14.44
CA THR A 110 11.33 19.17 -14.37
C THR A 110 10.91 17.70 -14.43
N ALA A 111 11.59 16.88 -15.25
CA ALA A 111 11.27 15.45 -15.37
C ALA A 111 11.59 14.70 -14.06
N GLY A 112 12.74 14.98 -13.45
CA GLY A 112 13.11 14.39 -12.16
C GLY A 112 12.16 14.80 -11.03
N TRP A 113 11.72 16.06 -10.99
CA TRP A 113 10.71 16.52 -10.03
C TRP A 113 9.37 15.81 -10.20
N ASN A 114 8.89 15.60 -11.42
CA ASN A 114 7.68 14.83 -11.68
C ASN A 114 7.79 13.39 -11.14
N ILE A 115 8.91 12.71 -11.39
CA ILE A 115 9.17 11.38 -10.84
C ILE A 115 9.18 11.39 -9.32
N PHE A 116 9.80 12.40 -8.71
CA PHE A 116 9.84 12.55 -7.27
C PHE A 116 8.44 12.71 -6.67
N TYR A 117 7.60 13.60 -7.21
CA TYR A 117 6.25 13.81 -6.71
C TYR A 117 5.37 12.57 -6.83
N VAL A 118 5.45 11.83 -7.95
CA VAL A 118 4.71 10.57 -8.11
C VAL A 118 5.22 9.50 -7.14
N SER A 119 6.54 9.45 -6.91
CA SER A 119 7.13 8.53 -5.93
C SER A 119 6.65 8.83 -4.50
N VAL A 120 6.64 10.11 -4.11
CA VAL A 120 6.13 10.55 -2.81
C VAL A 120 4.64 10.23 -2.66
N ALA A 121 3.82 10.49 -3.69
CA ALA A 121 2.41 10.13 -3.68
C ALA A 121 2.20 8.63 -3.48
N ALA A 122 3.00 7.79 -4.16
CA ALA A 122 2.97 6.34 -3.98
C ALA A 122 3.27 5.94 -2.52
N TRP A 123 4.31 6.52 -1.93
CA TRP A 123 4.71 6.23 -0.54
C TRP A 123 3.65 6.66 0.46
N VAL A 124 3.05 7.84 0.27
CA VAL A 124 1.97 8.33 1.12
C VAL A 124 0.75 7.40 1.03
N CYS A 125 0.35 6.97 -0.17
CA CYS A 125 -0.75 6.02 -0.33
C CYS A 125 -0.48 4.71 0.42
N LEU A 126 0.71 4.12 0.26
CA LEU A 126 1.07 2.87 0.95
C LEU A 126 1.13 3.06 2.48
N LEU A 127 1.73 4.15 2.96
CA LEU A 127 1.88 4.43 4.39
C LEU A 127 0.52 4.70 5.06
N VAL A 128 -0.35 5.50 4.44
CA VAL A 128 -1.70 5.75 4.95
C VAL A 128 -2.53 4.45 4.91
N GLY A 129 -2.36 3.62 3.86
CA GLY A 129 -2.97 2.29 3.80
C GLY A 129 -2.55 1.39 4.98
N ILE A 130 -1.27 1.39 5.35
CA ILE A 130 -0.76 0.67 6.52
C ILE A 130 -1.41 1.19 7.81
N VAL A 131 -1.51 2.52 7.98
CA VAL A 131 -2.16 3.12 9.16
C VAL A 131 -3.61 2.65 9.27
N PHE A 132 -4.36 2.59 8.17
CA PHE A 132 -5.73 2.05 8.19
C PHE A 132 -5.76 0.57 8.58
N LEU A 133 -4.83 -0.26 8.11
CA LEU A 133 -4.76 -1.68 8.52
C LEU A 133 -4.49 -1.82 10.02
N ILE A 134 -3.59 -1.00 10.57
CA ILE A 134 -3.29 -0.98 12.01
C ILE A 134 -4.53 -0.55 12.81
N ILE A 135 -5.18 0.56 12.44
CA ILE A 135 -6.41 1.01 13.10
C ILE A 135 -7.50 -0.05 13.00
N GLY A 136 -7.68 -0.64 11.81
CA GLY A 136 -8.63 -1.72 11.55
C GLY A 136 -8.41 -2.91 12.48
N SER A 137 -7.16 -3.28 12.76
CA SER A 137 -6.82 -4.42 13.64
C SER A 137 -7.28 -4.26 15.09
N PHE A 138 -7.50 -3.03 15.56
CA PHE A 138 -8.02 -2.75 16.91
C PHE A 138 -9.54 -2.63 16.95
N THR A 139 -10.24 -2.86 15.85
CA THR A 139 -11.69 -2.65 15.75
C THR A 139 -12.43 -3.88 15.23
N LYS A 140 -13.76 -3.91 15.39
CA LYS A 140 -14.57 -5.04 14.90
C LYS A 140 -14.84 -4.92 13.39
N SER A 141 -14.71 -6.02 12.67
CA SER A 141 -15.01 -6.18 11.23
C SER A 141 -16.47 -6.49 10.97
N VAL A 142 -17.14 -7.23 11.87
CA VAL A 142 -18.57 -7.53 11.80
C VAL A 142 -19.23 -7.03 13.08
N LYS A 143 -20.40 -6.38 12.95
CA LYS A 143 -21.21 -6.00 14.13
C LYS A 143 -21.76 -7.27 14.77
N GLU A 144 -21.59 -7.42 16.08
CA GLU A 144 -22.29 -8.46 16.83
C GLU A 144 -23.79 -8.15 16.78
N THR A 145 -24.56 -9.06 16.19
CA THR A 145 -26.02 -9.07 16.37
C THR A 145 -26.30 -9.43 17.82
N ALA A 146 -26.84 -8.46 18.56
CA ALA A 146 -27.48 -8.70 19.86
C ALA A 146 -28.64 -9.69 19.72
#